data_AF-A0A2G6IBC9-F1
#
_entry.id   AF-A0A2G6IBC9-F1
#
_cell.length_a   1.000
_cell.length_b   1.000
_cell.length_c   1.000
_cell.angle_alpha   90.00
_cell.angle_beta   90.00
_cell.angle_gamma   90.00
#
_symmetry.space_group_name_H-M   'P 1'
#
loop_
_entity.id
_entity.type
_entity.pdbx_description
1 polymer ?
#
loop_
_entity_poly.entity_id
_entity_poly.type
_entity_poly.pdbx_seq_one_letter_code
_entity_poly.pdbx_strand_id
1 'polypeptide(L)'
;MKTHELRTYKSAEHLARHDQLAWKIAEMAADPVAVDADVIEMIINRVIDNAAVAAASVARRPVASARAQALAHPYAPGATVFGMPPDRRVSPEWAAWANGTAVRELDFHDTFLAADYSHPADNIPPILAVAQHCGLSGADLLRGLATGYEVQVNLVKGICLHEHKIDHIAHLG
;
A
#
# COMPACT_ATOMS: atom_id res chain seq x y z
N MET A 1 3.93 7.52 -21.78
CA MET A 1 3.27 6.28 -21.33
C MET A 1 3.96 5.11 -22.00
N LYS A 2 4.52 4.16 -21.22
CA LYS A 2 5.07 2.90 -21.75
C LYS A 2 3.99 1.81 -21.61
N THR A 3 3.64 1.16 -22.72
CA THR A 3 2.69 0.04 -22.71
C THR A 3 3.45 -1.27 -22.71
N HIS A 4 3.05 -2.21 -21.86
CA HIS A 4 3.63 -3.55 -21.79
C HIS A 4 2.57 -4.59 -22.17
N GLU A 5 2.85 -5.40 -23.19
CA GLU A 5 2.05 -6.59 -23.47
C GLU A 5 2.46 -7.71 -22.52
N LEU A 6 1.47 -8.30 -21.86
CA LEU A 6 1.66 -9.34 -20.84
C LEU A 6 0.97 -10.63 -21.25
N ARG A 7 1.61 -11.76 -20.92
CA ARG A 7 0.99 -13.08 -20.98
C ARG A 7 1.54 -13.94 -19.84
N THR A 8 0.82 -15.01 -19.52
CA THR A 8 1.33 -16.03 -18.61
C THR A 8 2.44 -16.86 -19.27
N TYR A 9 3.45 -17.22 -18.49
CA TYR A 9 4.55 -18.12 -18.90
C TYR A 9 4.48 -19.39 -18.07
N LYS A 10 4.71 -20.55 -18.69
CA LYS A 10 4.85 -21.81 -17.95
C LYS A 10 6.18 -21.79 -17.21
N SER A 11 6.28 -22.47 -16.06
CA SER A 11 7.52 -22.56 -15.28
C SER A 11 8.70 -23.17 -16.05
N ALA A 12 8.43 -24.00 -17.07
CA ALA A 12 9.44 -24.58 -17.96
C ALA A 12 9.90 -23.64 -19.08
N GLU A 13 9.19 -22.53 -19.31
CA GLU A 13 9.52 -21.54 -20.34
C GLU A 13 10.47 -20.48 -19.77
N HIS A 14 11.60 -20.26 -20.45
CA HIS A 14 12.57 -19.26 -20.01
C HIS A 14 12.17 -17.85 -20.46
N LEU A 15 11.68 -17.04 -19.50
CA LEU A 15 11.49 -15.59 -19.67
C LEU A 15 12.69 -14.85 -19.11
N ALA A 16 13.34 -14.02 -19.92
CA ALA A 16 14.46 -13.21 -19.46
C ALA A 16 14.02 -12.28 -18.32
N ARG A 17 14.88 -12.08 -17.31
CA ARG A 17 14.53 -11.32 -16.09
C ARG A 17 13.98 -9.93 -16.40
N HIS A 18 14.60 -9.21 -17.33
CA HIS A 18 14.18 -7.85 -17.71
C HIS A 18 12.81 -7.80 -18.42
N ASP A 19 12.35 -8.92 -18.96
CA ASP A 19 11.04 -9.00 -19.60
C ASP A 19 9.91 -9.29 -18.59
N GLN A 20 10.25 -9.77 -17.38
CA GLN A 20 9.29 -10.05 -16.32
C GLN A 20 8.62 -8.77 -15.84
N LEU A 21 7.30 -8.83 -15.58
CA LEU A 21 6.56 -7.69 -15.04
C LEU A 21 7.14 -7.19 -13.71
N ALA A 22 7.55 -8.12 -12.84
CA ALA A 22 8.19 -7.79 -11.57
C ALA A 22 9.47 -6.95 -11.75
N TRP A 23 10.28 -7.22 -12.78
CA TRP A 23 11.47 -6.43 -13.08
C TRP A 23 11.10 -5.02 -13.54
N LYS A 24 10.11 -4.89 -14.41
CA LYS A 24 9.62 -3.59 -14.92
C LYS A 24 9.06 -2.73 -13.78
N ILE A 25 8.31 -3.33 -12.85
CA ILE A 25 7.83 -2.65 -11.64
C ILE A 25 9.00 -2.24 -10.74
N ALA A 26 9.98 -3.12 -10.54
CA ALA A 26 11.16 -2.80 -9.74
C ALA A 26 12.01 -1.67 -10.35
N GLU A 27 12.17 -1.64 -11.67
CA GLU A 27 12.84 -0.56 -12.39
C GLU A 27 12.13 0.78 -12.20
N MET A 28 10.79 0.79 -12.32
CA MET A 28 9.97 1.99 -12.05
C MET A 28 10.07 2.44 -10.58
N ALA A 29 10.03 1.51 -9.64
CA ALA A 29 10.13 1.81 -8.21
C ALA A 29 11.50 2.38 -7.82
N ALA A 30 12.56 2.01 -8.54
CA ALA A 30 13.92 2.52 -8.34
C ALA A 30 14.22 3.82 -9.10
N ASP A 31 13.33 4.27 -9.99
CA ASP A 31 13.54 5.48 -10.79
C ASP A 31 13.59 6.72 -9.88
N PRO A 32 14.70 7.50 -9.88
CA PRO A 32 14.86 8.67 -9.03
C PRO A 32 14.02 9.89 -9.45
N VAL A 33 13.14 9.77 -10.46
CA VAL A 33 12.27 10.85 -10.92
C VAL A 33 11.52 11.54 -9.78
N ALA A 34 11.48 12.87 -9.79
CA ALA A 34 10.77 13.64 -8.78
C ALA A 34 9.25 13.45 -8.91
N VAL A 35 8.53 13.51 -7.79
CA VAL A 35 7.06 13.51 -7.78
C VAL A 35 6.57 14.93 -8.02
N ASP A 36 5.63 15.10 -8.95
CA ASP A 36 5.05 16.39 -9.27
C ASP A 36 4.30 17.02 -8.08
N ALA A 37 4.25 18.35 -8.03
CA ALA A 37 3.76 19.08 -6.85
C ALA A 37 2.27 18.81 -6.56
N ASP A 38 1.44 18.70 -7.59
CA ASP A 38 0.02 18.36 -7.48
C ASP A 38 -0.20 16.92 -7.02
N VAL A 39 0.65 15.99 -7.45
CA VAL A 39 0.66 14.61 -6.96
C VAL A 39 1.04 14.55 -5.48
N ILE A 40 2.06 15.32 -5.06
CA ILE A 40 2.44 15.44 -3.63
C ILE A 40 1.26 15.94 -2.81
N GLU A 41 0.60 17.02 -3.24
CA GLU A 41 -0.57 17.59 -2.54
C GLU A 41 -1.69 16.56 -2.40
N MET A 42 -1.98 15.81 -3.47
CA MET A 42 -3.01 14.77 -3.43
C MET A 42 -2.62 13.62 -2.49
N ILE A 43 -1.38 13.14 -2.51
CA ILE A 43 -0.93 12.08 -1.59
C ILE A 43 -1.05 12.54 -0.14
N ILE A 44 -0.70 13.79 0.18
CA ILE A 44 -0.86 14.34 1.53
C ILE A 44 -2.34 14.29 1.95
N ASN A 45 -3.26 14.69 1.07
CA ASN A 45 -4.70 14.58 1.34
C ASN A 45 -5.12 13.12 1.60
N ARG A 46 -4.59 12.15 0.84
CA ARG A 46 -4.87 10.72 1.05
C ARG A 46 -4.35 10.21 2.39
N VAL A 47 -3.17 10.64 2.82
CA VAL A 47 -2.63 10.28 4.15
C VAL A 47 -3.51 10.83 5.28
N ILE A 48 -3.96 12.07 5.15
CA ILE A 48 -4.87 12.70 6.12
C ILE A 48 -6.22 11.97 6.18
N ASP A 49 -6.80 11.68 5.01
CA ASP A 49 -8.06 10.94 4.88
C ASP A 49 -7.96 9.54 5.51
N ASN A 50 -6.90 8.79 5.18
CA ASN A 50 -6.65 7.45 5.71
C ASN A 50 -6.52 7.46 7.25
N ALA A 51 -5.80 8.45 7.81
CA ALA A 51 -5.71 8.64 9.26
C ALA A 51 -7.06 8.99 9.90
N ALA A 52 -7.91 9.78 9.23
CA ALA A 52 -9.25 10.11 9.71
C ALA A 52 -10.17 8.88 9.73
N VAL A 53 -10.13 8.04 8.69
CA VAL A 53 -10.91 6.79 8.64
C VAL A 53 -10.44 5.82 9.73
N ALA A 54 -9.12 5.69 9.94
CA ALA A 54 -8.57 4.87 11.02
C ALA A 54 -9.01 5.36 12.42
N ALA A 55 -9.05 6.68 12.63
CA ALA A 55 -9.55 7.26 13.87
C ALA A 55 -11.05 6.97 14.08
N ALA A 56 -11.86 7.07 13.03
CA ALA A 56 -13.29 6.77 13.08
C ALA A 56 -13.56 5.28 13.35
N SER A 57 -12.68 4.38 12.92
CA SER A 57 -12.85 2.93 13.07
C SER A 57 -12.21 2.34 14.33
N VAL A 58 -11.48 3.13 15.13
CA VAL A 58 -10.59 2.64 16.22
C VAL A 58 -11.29 1.75 17.27
N ALA A 59 -12.60 1.97 17.49
CA ALA A 59 -13.42 1.25 18.45
C ALA A 59 -14.13 0.02 17.86
N ARG A 60 -14.06 -0.20 16.54
CA ARG A 60 -14.65 -1.36 15.87
C ARG A 60 -13.93 -2.62 16.32
N ARG A 61 -14.69 -3.70 16.54
CA ARG A 61 -14.16 -4.95 17.09
C ARG A 61 -12.98 -5.52 16.25
N PRO A 62 -13.06 -5.60 14.91
CA PRO A 62 -11.93 -6.09 14.11
C PRO A 62 -10.67 -5.26 14.29
N VAL A 63 -10.81 -3.93 14.28
CA VAL A 63 -9.72 -2.97 14.47
C VAL A 63 -9.09 -3.09 15.86
N ALA A 64 -9.92 -3.22 16.90
CA ALA A 64 -9.44 -3.44 18.26
C ALA A 64 -8.69 -4.78 18.41
N SER A 65 -9.17 -5.84 17.75
CA SER A 65 -8.49 -7.14 17.73
C SER A 65 -7.15 -7.08 16.99
N ALA A 66 -7.08 -6.47 15.81
CA ALA A 66 -5.84 -6.30 15.05
C ALA A 66 -4.81 -5.46 15.82
N ARG A 67 -5.25 -4.39 16.49
CA ARG A 67 -4.41 -3.58 17.38
C ARG A 67 -3.87 -4.41 18.55
N ALA A 68 -4.71 -5.22 19.20
CA ALA A 68 -4.28 -6.07 20.30
C ALA A 68 -3.22 -7.11 19.86
N GLN A 69 -3.41 -7.70 18.67
CA GLN A 69 -2.41 -8.58 18.06
C GLN A 69 -1.09 -7.83 17.85
N ALA A 70 -1.11 -6.68 17.18
CA ALA A 70 0.10 -5.92 16.91
C ALA A 70 0.87 -5.51 18.17
N LEU A 71 0.15 -5.13 19.25
CA LEU A 71 0.76 -4.76 20.52
C LEU A 71 1.48 -5.91 21.25
N ALA A 72 1.24 -7.15 20.85
CA ALA A 72 1.96 -8.33 21.32
C ALA A 72 3.32 -8.55 20.62
N HIS A 73 3.63 -7.75 19.59
CA HIS A 73 4.86 -7.84 18.80
C HIS A 73 5.70 -6.55 18.90
N PRO A 74 6.19 -6.17 20.09
CA PRO A 74 7.04 -5.00 20.25
C PRO A 74 8.34 -5.14 19.44
N TYR A 75 8.80 -4.05 18.82
CA TYR A 75 10.01 -4.05 18.00
C TYR A 75 10.66 -2.66 17.98
N ALA A 76 11.98 -2.59 17.85
CA ALA A 76 12.72 -1.33 17.74
C ALA A 76 13.70 -1.39 16.54
N PRO A 77 13.77 -0.35 15.69
CA PRO A 77 13.05 0.93 15.79
C PRO A 77 11.53 0.82 15.53
N GLY A 78 11.08 -0.23 14.82
CA GLY A 78 9.65 -0.56 14.62
C GLY A 78 8.81 0.52 13.94
N ALA A 79 7.49 0.37 14.02
CA ALA A 79 6.49 1.28 13.47
C ALA A 79 5.36 1.56 14.48
N THR A 80 4.54 2.58 14.21
CA THR A 80 3.42 3.02 15.06
C THR A 80 2.09 2.41 14.65
N VAL A 81 1.18 2.24 15.61
CA VAL A 81 -0.22 1.86 15.37
C VAL A 81 -1.14 3.05 15.65
N PHE A 82 -2.12 3.30 14.80
CA PHE A 82 -3.10 4.38 15.00
C PHE A 82 -3.80 4.25 16.35
N GLY A 83 -3.95 5.39 17.04
CA GLY A 83 -4.56 5.47 18.38
C GLY A 83 -3.66 5.00 19.52
N MET A 84 -2.40 4.65 19.27
CA MET A 84 -1.41 4.34 20.31
C MET A 84 -0.39 5.48 20.50
N PRO A 85 0.22 5.60 21.69
CA PRO A 85 1.29 6.55 21.93
C PRO A 85 2.47 6.37 20.96
N PRO A 86 3.11 7.46 20.51
CA PRO A 86 4.19 7.44 19.53
C PRO A 86 5.53 6.97 20.10
N ASP A 87 5.61 6.42 21.31
CA ASP A 87 6.74 5.67 21.86
C ASP A 87 6.48 4.15 21.85
N ARG A 88 5.21 3.73 21.67
CA ARG A 88 4.86 2.32 21.51
C ARG A 88 5.16 1.88 20.07
N ARG A 89 6.25 1.14 19.91
CA ARG A 89 6.66 0.55 18.63
C ARG A 89 6.36 -0.93 18.57
N VAL A 90 5.90 -1.37 17.41
CA VAL A 90 5.67 -2.78 17.06
C VAL A 90 6.43 -3.11 15.79
N SER A 91 6.53 -4.39 15.42
CA SER A 91 7.18 -4.75 14.17
C SER A 91 6.40 -4.22 12.95
N PRO A 92 7.07 -3.89 11.84
CA PRO A 92 6.45 -3.17 10.73
C PRO A 92 5.29 -3.94 10.09
N GLU A 93 5.41 -5.27 9.99
CA GLU A 93 4.37 -6.14 9.46
C GLU A 93 3.09 -6.11 10.32
N TRP A 94 3.23 -6.03 11.64
CA TRP A 94 2.10 -5.95 12.57
C TRP A 94 1.50 -4.54 12.62
N ALA A 95 2.32 -3.50 12.45
CA ALA A 95 1.81 -2.14 12.26
C ALA A 95 1.02 -2.01 10.95
N ALA A 96 1.53 -2.56 9.85
CA ALA A 96 0.84 -2.60 8.57
C ALA A 96 -0.50 -3.32 8.67
N TRP A 97 -0.54 -4.49 9.32
CA TRP A 97 -1.77 -5.24 9.57
C TRP A 97 -2.81 -4.45 10.38
N ALA A 98 -2.42 -3.90 11.53
CA ALA A 98 -3.34 -3.19 12.41
C ALA A 98 -3.86 -1.89 11.78
N ASN A 99 -2.97 -1.11 11.15
CA ASN A 99 -3.34 0.15 10.51
C ASN A 99 -4.14 -0.10 9.22
N GLY A 100 -3.77 -1.11 8.42
CA GLY A 100 -4.54 -1.57 7.25
C GLY A 100 -5.97 -1.96 7.61
N THR A 101 -6.13 -2.75 8.67
CA THR A 101 -7.46 -3.10 9.19
C THR A 101 -8.25 -1.85 9.59
N ALA A 102 -7.62 -0.90 10.28
CA ALA A 102 -8.27 0.33 10.71
C ALA A 102 -8.77 1.18 9.54
N VAL A 103 -7.96 1.34 8.49
CA VAL A 103 -8.29 2.23 7.38
C VAL A 103 -9.35 1.62 6.46
N ARG A 104 -9.38 0.29 6.32
CA ARG A 104 -10.32 -0.43 5.45
C ARG A 104 -11.67 -0.73 6.08
N GLU A 105 -11.75 -0.82 7.40
CA GLU A 105 -12.93 -1.28 8.16
C GLU A 105 -14.24 -0.55 7.82
N LEU A 106 -14.20 0.76 7.53
CA LEU A 106 -15.40 1.56 7.28
C LEU A 106 -15.71 1.78 5.79
N ASP A 107 -14.80 1.39 4.90
CA ASP A 107 -14.95 1.59 3.45
C ASP A 107 -15.16 3.07 3.05
N PHE A 108 -14.51 3.99 3.77
CA PHE A 108 -14.67 5.45 3.58
C PHE A 108 -13.46 6.14 2.96
N HIS A 109 -12.35 5.44 2.79
CA HIS A 109 -11.19 6.00 2.09
C HIS A 109 -11.36 5.92 0.58
N ASP A 110 -10.35 6.35 -0.17
CA ASP A 110 -10.43 6.51 -1.61
C ASP A 110 -10.91 5.26 -2.37
N THR A 111 -11.45 5.46 -3.56
CA THR A 111 -11.93 4.39 -4.45
C THR A 111 -11.49 4.73 -5.86
N PHE A 112 -11.05 3.70 -6.58
CA PHE A 112 -10.69 3.79 -7.99
C PHE A 112 -11.48 2.75 -8.78
N LEU A 113 -12.14 3.17 -9.86
CA LEU A 113 -13.01 2.33 -10.69
C LEU A 113 -12.48 2.31 -12.12
N ALA A 114 -12.13 1.14 -12.62
CA ALA A 114 -11.70 0.90 -14.00
C ALA A 114 -12.13 -0.49 -14.48
N ALA A 115 -11.23 -1.29 -15.07
CA ALA A 115 -11.54 -2.67 -15.46
C ALA A 115 -11.81 -3.54 -14.21
N ASP A 116 -11.08 -3.28 -13.13
CA ASP A 116 -11.42 -3.71 -11.77
C ASP A 116 -11.80 -2.50 -10.90
N TYR A 117 -12.16 -2.75 -9.63
CA TYR A 117 -12.27 -1.70 -8.61
C TYR A 117 -11.19 -1.88 -7.55
N SER A 118 -10.79 -0.79 -6.90
CA SER A 118 -9.79 -0.86 -5.82
C SER A 118 -9.84 0.35 -4.90
N HIS A 119 -9.05 0.25 -3.82
CA HIS A 119 -8.78 1.33 -2.90
C HIS A 119 -7.27 1.59 -2.81
N PRO A 120 -6.71 2.49 -3.63
CA PRO A 120 -5.27 2.75 -3.64
C PRO A 120 -4.66 3.16 -2.29
N ALA A 121 -5.45 3.77 -1.40
CA ALA A 121 -5.00 4.14 -0.07
C ALA A 121 -4.70 2.95 0.85
N ASP A 122 -5.08 1.72 0.50
CA ASP A 122 -4.65 0.51 1.21
C ASP A 122 -3.11 0.32 1.18
N ASN A 123 -2.38 0.97 0.26
CA ASN A 123 -0.91 0.99 0.25
C ASN A 123 -0.30 1.87 1.35
N ILE A 124 -1.05 2.81 1.94
CA ILE A 124 -0.49 3.78 2.88
C ILE A 124 0.04 3.09 4.15
N PRO A 125 -0.73 2.24 4.85
CA PRO A 125 -0.27 1.59 6.08
C PRO A 125 1.04 0.78 5.96
N PRO A 126 1.21 -0.13 4.99
CA PRO A 126 2.45 -0.89 4.86
C PRO A 126 3.65 -0.01 4.49
N ILE A 127 3.50 0.93 3.55
CA ILE A 127 4.60 1.81 3.13
C ILE A 127 5.02 2.73 4.27
N LEU A 128 4.06 3.30 5.01
CA LEU A 128 4.35 4.11 6.20
C LEU A 128 5.07 3.30 7.27
N ALA A 129 4.65 2.06 7.54
CA ALA A 129 5.29 1.20 8.54
C ALA A 129 6.76 0.92 8.19
N VAL A 130 7.05 0.62 6.91
CA VAL A 130 8.42 0.42 6.44
C VAL A 130 9.22 1.73 6.51
N ALA A 131 8.65 2.86 6.10
CA ALA A 131 9.33 4.15 6.14
C ALA A 131 9.72 4.55 7.57
N GLN A 132 8.82 4.35 8.55
CA GLN A 132 9.11 4.57 9.97
C GLN A 132 10.22 3.64 10.47
N HIS A 133 10.14 2.36 10.11
CA HIS A 133 11.12 1.37 10.53
C HIS A 133 12.53 1.65 10.00
N CYS A 134 12.62 2.08 8.75
CA CYS A 134 13.87 2.41 8.09
C CYS A 134 14.38 3.82 8.42
N GLY A 135 13.62 4.63 9.17
CA GLY A 135 13.99 6.01 9.50
C GLY A 135 14.02 6.94 8.28
N LEU A 136 13.14 6.70 7.31
CA LEU A 136 13.08 7.45 6.05
C LEU A 136 12.37 8.80 6.22
N SER A 137 12.65 9.73 5.30
CA SER A 137 12.06 11.06 5.30
C SER A 137 10.63 11.05 4.75
N GLY A 138 9.91 12.16 4.95
CA GLY A 138 8.61 12.37 4.31
C GLY A 138 8.69 12.37 2.77
N ALA A 139 9.81 12.82 2.20
CA ALA A 139 10.01 12.80 0.75
C ALA A 139 10.14 11.36 0.23
N ASP A 140 10.84 10.50 0.96
CA ASP A 140 10.95 9.07 0.62
C ASP A 140 9.59 8.37 0.73
N LEU A 141 8.81 8.70 1.76
CA LEU A 141 7.44 8.20 1.92
C LEU A 141 6.55 8.62 0.74
N LEU A 142 6.57 9.90 0.35
CA LEU A 142 5.78 10.41 -0.78
C LEU A 142 6.13 9.67 -2.08
N ARG A 143 7.42 9.42 -2.33
CA ARG A 143 7.89 8.63 -3.48
C ARG A 143 7.34 7.20 -3.44
N GLY A 144 7.46 6.52 -2.30
CA GLY A 144 6.95 5.17 -2.12
C GLY A 144 5.43 5.09 -2.35
N LEU A 145 4.67 6.05 -1.81
CA LEU A 145 3.22 6.12 -2.00
C LEU A 145 2.84 6.38 -3.45
N ALA A 146 3.53 7.30 -4.14
CA ALA A 146 3.32 7.56 -5.56
C ALA A 146 3.54 6.29 -6.40
N THR A 147 4.63 5.57 -6.14
CA THR A 147 4.92 4.28 -6.79
C THR A 147 3.83 3.26 -6.51
N GLY A 148 3.41 3.07 -5.25
CA GLY A 148 2.37 2.10 -4.89
C GLY A 148 1.04 2.38 -5.58
N TYR A 149 0.62 3.65 -5.60
CA TYR A 149 -0.59 4.09 -6.31
C TYR A 149 -0.48 3.83 -7.82
N GLU A 150 0.63 4.23 -8.45
CA GLU A 150 0.82 4.03 -9.89
C GLU A 150 0.81 2.55 -10.26
N VAL A 151 1.47 1.68 -9.50
CA VAL A 151 1.44 0.23 -9.76
C VAL A 151 0.00 -0.29 -9.69
N GLN A 152 -0.70 -0.07 -8.57
CA GLN A 152 -2.03 -0.65 -8.39
C GLN A 152 -3.04 -0.08 -9.39
N VAL A 153 -3.02 1.23 -9.64
CA VAL A 153 -3.96 1.87 -10.59
C VAL A 153 -3.74 1.36 -12.01
N ASN A 154 -2.49 1.18 -12.45
CA ASN A 154 -2.24 0.64 -13.80
C ASN A 154 -2.62 -0.84 -13.91
N LEU A 155 -2.43 -1.64 -12.86
CA LEU A 155 -2.90 -3.02 -12.83
C LEU A 155 -4.44 -3.10 -12.89
N VAL A 156 -5.14 -2.29 -12.09
CA VAL A 156 -6.61 -2.22 -12.05
C VAL A 156 -7.22 -1.71 -13.35
N LYS A 157 -6.52 -0.83 -14.08
CA LYS A 157 -6.91 -0.42 -15.44
C LYS A 157 -6.76 -1.53 -16.48
N GLY A 158 -5.74 -2.38 -16.33
CA GLY A 158 -5.35 -3.36 -17.35
C GLY A 158 -5.85 -4.79 -17.12
N ILE A 159 -6.18 -5.17 -15.87
CA ILE A 159 -6.46 -6.55 -15.47
C ILE A 159 -7.67 -6.57 -14.53
N CYS A 160 -8.80 -7.11 -15.01
CA CYS A 160 -9.95 -7.40 -14.17
C CYS A 160 -9.76 -8.78 -13.50
N LEU A 161 -9.40 -8.80 -12.22
CA LEU A 161 -9.26 -10.04 -11.46
C LEU A 161 -10.62 -10.64 -11.11
N HIS A 162 -11.64 -9.79 -10.95
CA HIS A 162 -13.00 -10.23 -10.65
C HIS A 162 -13.57 -11.18 -11.72
N GLU A 163 -13.30 -10.94 -13.01
CA GLU A 163 -13.66 -11.84 -14.12
C GLU A 163 -13.08 -13.26 -13.95
N HIS A 164 -11.96 -13.36 -13.23
CA HIS A 164 -11.27 -14.60 -12.91
C HIS A 164 -11.57 -15.13 -11.50
N LYS A 165 -12.54 -14.52 -10.79
CA LYS A 165 -12.92 -14.86 -9.40
C LYS A 165 -11.76 -14.70 -8.42
N ILE A 166 -10.82 -13.80 -8.73
CA ILE A 166 -9.73 -13.39 -7.87
C ILE A 166 -10.10 -12.03 -7.29
N ASP A 167 -9.84 -11.83 -6.00
CA ASP A 167 -10.12 -10.55 -5.35
C ASP A 167 -9.10 -9.47 -5.76
N HIS A 168 -9.57 -8.23 -5.86
CA HIS A 168 -8.79 -7.07 -6.29
C HIS A 168 -7.62 -6.75 -5.36
N ILE A 169 -7.65 -7.25 -4.11
CA ILE A 169 -6.54 -7.14 -3.17
C ILE A 169 -5.24 -7.78 -3.71
N ALA A 170 -5.31 -8.69 -4.69
CA ALA A 170 -4.12 -9.26 -5.31
C ALA A 170 -3.38 -8.27 -6.24
N HIS A 171 -3.94 -7.06 -6.45
CA HIS A 171 -3.21 -5.92 -7.02
C HIS A 171 -2.40 -5.14 -5.97
N LEU A 172 -2.60 -5.40 -4.68
CA LEU A 172 -1.74 -4.88 -3.61
C LEU A 172 -0.46 -5.73 -3.57
N GLY A 173 0.69 -5.07 -3.52
CA GLY A 173 2.02 -5.70 -3.45
C GLY A 173 2.36 -6.20 -2.06
#